data_AF-A0A8T2RLK7-F1
#
_entry.id   AF-A0A8T2RLK7-F1
#
_cell.length_a   1.000
_cell.length_b   1.000
_cell.length_c   1.000
_cell.angle_alpha   90.00
_cell.angle_beta   90.00
_cell.angle_gamma   90.00
#
_symmetry.space_group_name_H-M   'P 1'
#
loop_
_entity.id
_entity.type
_entity.pdbx_description
1 polymer ?
#
loop_
_entity_poly.entity_id
_entity_poly.type
_entity_poly.pdbx_seq_one_letter_code
_entity_poly.pdbx_strand_id
1 'polypeptide(L)'
;MGSCFHSNPDNLMQYPQPVLTLNTPILKDDSKQPQNQKETFEDEDRVFNFAAGPATLPASVLKQTQAEPYNWRGSGMSVMEMSHRGKEFLSVIQNAEASLRSLLNIPDDYVVLFLQGGATTQFSSAPLNLCKAGDAPDYIDLLMRNLQMLPL
;
A
#
# COMPACT_ATOMS: atom_id res chain seq x y z
N MET A 1 -54.21 -7.72 35.16
CA MET A 1 -52.81 -8.03 35.52
C MET A 1 -52.00 -8.01 34.22
N GLY A 2 -51.17 -7.02 33.85
CA GLY A 2 -50.02 -6.43 34.59
C GLY A 2 -48.85 -7.43 34.53
N SER A 3 -47.68 -7.18 33.91
CA SER A 3 -46.93 -5.95 33.72
C SER A 3 -46.01 -5.96 32.47
N CYS A 4 -45.74 -4.75 31.96
CA CYS A 4 -44.74 -4.43 30.94
C CYS A 4 -43.31 -4.47 31.50
N PHE A 5 -42.36 -4.95 30.70
CA PHE A 5 -40.92 -4.73 30.91
C PHE A 5 -40.54 -3.33 30.43
N HIS A 6 -39.98 -2.52 31.34
CA HIS A 6 -39.36 -1.22 31.06
C HIS A 6 -37.87 -1.43 30.77
N SER A 7 -37.44 -1.15 29.54
CA SER A 7 -36.03 -1.01 29.18
C SER A 7 -35.59 0.45 29.41
N ASN A 8 -34.57 0.63 30.24
CA ASN A 8 -33.94 1.91 30.56
C ASN A 8 -32.87 2.24 29.49
N PRO A 9 -32.94 3.37 28.77
CA PRO A 9 -32.04 3.69 27.65
C PRO A 9 -30.69 4.33 28.04
N ASP A 10 -30.38 4.56 29.31
CA ASP A 10 -29.30 5.48 29.71
C ASP A 10 -27.92 4.83 30.00
N ASN A 11 -27.45 3.87 29.20
CA ASN A 11 -26.09 3.33 29.37
C ASN A 11 -25.34 3.10 28.05
N LEU A 12 -25.10 4.19 27.31
CA LEU A 12 -24.14 4.22 26.21
C LEU A 12 -22.77 4.64 26.74
N MET A 13 -21.78 3.76 26.55
CA MET A 13 -20.39 3.99 26.92
C MET A 13 -19.85 5.29 26.31
N GLN A 14 -19.49 6.20 27.21
CA GLN A 14 -18.77 7.44 26.96
C GLN A 14 -17.36 7.15 26.41
N TYR A 15 -17.14 7.33 25.10
CA TYR A 15 -15.79 7.48 24.57
C TYR A 15 -15.27 8.89 24.91
N PRO A 16 -14.07 9.06 25.47
CA PRO A 16 -13.55 10.39 25.81
C PRO A 16 -13.22 11.20 24.54
N GLN A 17 -13.73 12.44 24.50
CA GLN A 17 -13.45 13.44 23.47
C GLN A 17 -12.04 14.02 23.68
N PRO A 18 -11.21 14.22 22.63
CA PRO A 18 -9.99 15.00 22.76
C PRO A 18 -10.32 16.50 22.93
N VAL A 19 -9.75 17.09 23.98
CA VAL A 19 -9.91 18.49 24.35
C VAL A 19 -9.18 19.39 23.34
N LEU A 20 -9.94 20.19 22.59
CA LEU A 20 -9.45 21.31 21.77
C LEU A 20 -8.76 22.35 22.68
N THR A 21 -7.46 22.57 22.49
CA THR A 21 -6.80 23.79 22.99
C THR A 21 -6.72 24.79 21.84
N LEU A 22 -7.48 25.88 22.00
CA LEU A 22 -7.53 27.04 21.12
C LEU A 22 -6.22 27.83 21.21
N ASN A 23 -5.47 27.93 20.11
CA ASN A 23 -4.50 29.01 19.89
C ASN A 23 -5.01 29.89 18.74
N THR A 24 -5.23 31.17 19.07
CA THR A 24 -5.93 32.24 18.33
C THR A 24 -5.07 32.77 17.15
N PRO A 25 -5.66 33.44 16.13
CA PRO A 25 -5.09 33.56 14.78
C PRO A 25 -4.16 34.78 14.64
N ILE A 26 -3.06 34.60 13.90
CA ILE A 26 -2.25 35.74 13.42
C ILE A 26 -2.76 36.15 12.03
N LEU A 27 -3.13 37.42 11.96
CA LEU A 27 -3.60 38.23 10.84
C LEU A 27 -2.97 37.87 9.48
N LYS A 28 -3.83 37.71 8.45
CA LYS A 28 -3.42 37.61 7.04
C LYS A 28 -3.21 39.02 6.47
N ASP A 29 -2.04 39.27 5.89
CA ASP A 29 -1.74 40.46 5.08
C ASP A 29 -2.17 40.18 3.62
N ASP A 30 -3.16 40.93 3.17
CA ASP A 30 -3.73 40.88 1.82
C ASP A 30 -2.87 41.66 0.84
N SER A 31 -1.76 41.08 0.35
CA SER A 31 -1.12 41.58 -0.89
C SER A 31 -0.15 40.58 -1.54
N LYS A 32 -0.65 39.76 -2.49
CA LYS A 32 -0.02 39.44 -3.81
C LYS A 32 -0.81 38.39 -4.61
N GLN A 33 -1.01 38.66 -5.91
CA GLN A 33 -1.67 37.81 -6.91
C GLN A 33 -0.73 36.72 -7.51
N PRO A 34 -1.19 35.93 -8.51
CA PRO A 34 -1.34 34.49 -8.46
C PRO A 34 -0.07 33.75 -8.91
N GLN A 35 0.47 32.86 -8.08
CA GLN A 35 1.59 32.01 -8.46
C GLN A 35 1.17 30.55 -8.44
N ASN A 36 0.91 30.03 -9.65
CA ASN A 36 1.03 28.64 -10.09
C ASN A 36 1.35 27.63 -8.96
N GLN A 37 0.32 27.22 -8.23
CA GLN A 37 0.46 26.25 -7.15
C GLN A 37 0.48 24.86 -7.76
N LYS A 38 1.67 24.25 -7.84
CA LYS A 38 1.76 22.79 -7.84
C LYS A 38 0.99 22.33 -6.61
N GLU A 39 -0.09 21.58 -6.80
CA GLU A 39 -0.87 21.00 -5.70
C GLU A 39 0.05 20.07 -4.89
N THR A 40 0.71 20.62 -3.87
CA THR A 40 1.36 19.87 -2.81
C THR A 40 0.23 19.39 -1.92
N PHE A 41 -0.14 18.12 -2.07
CA PHE A 41 -1.07 17.43 -1.17
C PHE A 41 -0.41 17.23 0.20
N GLU A 42 -0.19 18.31 0.93
CA GLU A 42 0.19 18.29 2.34
C GLU A 42 -1.09 17.98 3.13
N ASP A 43 -1.16 16.77 3.68
CA ASP A 43 -2.22 16.35 4.59
C ASP A 43 -1.70 16.66 6.00
N GLU A 44 -2.01 17.86 6.51
CA GLU A 44 -1.43 18.44 7.74
C GLU A 44 -1.55 17.50 8.97
N ASP A 45 -2.52 16.60 8.99
CA ASP A 45 -2.75 15.64 10.07
C ASP A 45 -2.03 14.28 9.87
N ARG A 46 -1.28 14.11 8.78
CA ARG A 46 -0.68 12.82 8.42
C ARG A 46 0.66 12.59 9.11
N VAL A 47 0.71 11.55 9.94
CA VAL A 47 1.94 11.11 10.61
C VAL A 47 2.98 10.59 9.61
N PHE A 48 4.24 10.99 9.80
CA PHE A 48 5.38 10.42 9.09
C PHE A 48 5.66 9.00 9.58
N ASN A 49 5.42 8.02 8.71
CA ASN A 49 5.71 6.62 8.98
C ASN A 49 7.03 6.19 8.30
N PHE A 50 8.03 5.86 9.12
CA PHE A 50 9.37 5.41 8.73
C PHE A 50 9.55 3.88 8.80
N ALA A 51 8.47 3.10 8.81
CA ALA A 51 8.54 1.65 8.81
C ALA A 51 9.30 1.11 7.58
N ALA A 52 10.15 0.10 7.80
CA ALA A 52 10.94 -0.55 6.75
C ALA A 52 10.11 -1.47 5.83
N GLY A 53 8.91 -1.85 6.26
CA GLY A 53 8.02 -2.77 5.54
C GLY A 53 6.96 -3.38 6.47
N PRO A 54 5.66 -3.35 6.12
CA PRO A 54 5.05 -2.55 5.06
C PRO A 54 5.35 -1.04 5.20
N ALA A 55 5.49 -0.35 4.08
CA ALA A 55 5.94 1.05 4.03
C ALA A 55 4.81 2.04 3.68
N THR A 56 5.10 3.32 3.81
CA THR A 56 4.16 4.42 3.54
C THR A 56 3.76 4.49 2.05
N LEU A 57 2.44 4.48 1.78
CA LEU A 57 1.89 4.68 0.44
C LEU A 57 1.65 6.17 0.11
N PRO A 58 1.70 6.59 -1.16
CA PRO A 58 1.33 7.95 -1.56
C PRO A 58 -0.11 8.33 -1.15
N ALA A 59 -0.32 9.57 -0.72
CA ALA A 59 -1.64 10.06 -0.27
C ALA A 59 -2.73 9.94 -1.36
N SER A 60 -2.37 10.26 -2.60
CA SER A 60 -3.26 10.18 -3.76
C SER A 60 -3.82 8.76 -3.97
N VAL A 61 -2.97 7.75 -3.82
CA VAL A 61 -3.36 6.33 -3.95
C VAL A 61 -4.33 5.93 -2.84
N LEU A 62 -4.05 6.31 -1.59
CA LEU A 62 -4.93 6.00 -0.46
C LEU A 62 -6.30 6.66 -0.61
N LYS A 63 -6.35 7.94 -0.97
CA LYS A 63 -7.60 8.68 -1.19
C LYS A 63 -8.42 8.09 -2.33
N GLN A 64 -7.77 7.67 -3.42
CA GLN A 64 -8.45 6.99 -4.52
C GLN A 64 -9.02 5.63 -4.08
N THR A 65 -8.22 4.79 -3.42
CA THR A 65 -8.67 3.47 -2.95
C THR A 65 -9.80 3.59 -1.91
N GLN A 66 -9.80 4.64 -1.10
CA GLN A 66 -10.88 4.93 -0.14
C GLN A 66 -12.20 5.30 -0.82
N ALA A 67 -12.16 5.96 -1.99
CA ALA A 67 -13.35 6.42 -2.69
C ALA A 67 -14.07 5.32 -3.48
N GLU A 68 -13.37 4.26 -3.89
CA GLU A 68 -13.86 3.22 -4.80
C GLU A 68 -14.18 1.83 -4.18
N PRO A 69 -14.21 1.58 -2.86
CA PRO A 69 -14.29 0.21 -2.34
C PRO A 69 -15.66 -0.44 -2.52
N TYR A 70 -16.75 0.33 -2.57
CA TYR A 70 -18.11 -0.19 -2.72
C TYR A 70 -18.52 -0.40 -4.18
N ASN A 71 -18.18 0.54 -5.05
CA ASN A 71 -18.48 0.48 -6.48
C ASN A 71 -17.26 0.95 -7.26
N TRP A 72 -16.41 0.01 -7.63
CA TRP A 72 -15.20 0.31 -8.37
C TRP A 72 -15.57 0.75 -9.78
N ARG A 73 -15.26 2.01 -10.11
CA ARG A 73 -15.44 2.61 -11.44
C ARG A 73 -16.81 2.37 -12.10
N GLY A 74 -17.88 2.32 -11.31
CA GLY A 74 -19.25 2.13 -11.83
C GLY A 74 -19.59 0.69 -12.22
N SER A 75 -18.74 -0.29 -11.89
CA SER A 75 -18.99 -1.73 -12.14
C SER A 75 -20.17 -2.31 -11.35
N GLY A 76 -20.64 -1.62 -10.31
CA GLY A 76 -21.68 -2.08 -9.41
C GLY A 76 -21.18 -3.03 -8.32
N MET A 77 -19.86 -3.23 -8.18
CA MET A 77 -19.25 -4.10 -7.17
C MET A 77 -17.86 -3.62 -6.76
N SER A 78 -17.36 -4.15 -5.65
CA SER A 78 -15.99 -3.95 -5.20
C SER A 78 -14.99 -4.67 -6.10
N VAL A 79 -13.78 -4.12 -6.24
CA VAL A 79 -12.66 -4.83 -6.89
C VAL A 79 -12.35 -6.18 -6.22
N MET A 80 -12.64 -6.31 -4.92
CA MET A 80 -12.42 -7.54 -4.15
C MET A 80 -13.46 -8.62 -4.46
N GLU A 81 -14.59 -8.26 -5.03
CA GLU A 81 -15.69 -9.17 -5.39
C GLU A 81 -15.63 -9.59 -6.86
N MET A 82 -14.80 -8.91 -7.67
CA MET A 82 -14.65 -9.19 -9.09
C MET A 82 -13.99 -10.55 -9.33
N SER A 83 -14.47 -11.24 -10.36
CA SER A 83 -13.76 -12.40 -10.89
C SER A 83 -12.39 -11.98 -11.43
N HIS A 84 -11.33 -12.70 -11.07
CA HIS A 84 -9.99 -12.51 -11.62
C HIS A 84 -9.89 -12.75 -13.13
N ARG A 85 -10.92 -13.37 -13.73
CA ARG A 85 -11.04 -13.61 -15.17
C ARG A 85 -11.98 -12.60 -15.85
N GLY A 86 -12.65 -11.75 -15.08
CA GLY A 86 -13.53 -10.70 -15.58
C GLY A 86 -12.75 -9.62 -16.31
N LYS A 87 -13.41 -8.92 -17.25
CA LYS A 87 -12.77 -7.90 -18.08
C LYS A 87 -12.23 -6.75 -17.22
N GLU A 88 -12.95 -6.42 -16.17
CA GLU A 88 -12.65 -5.39 -15.19
C GLU A 88 -11.32 -5.70 -14.49
N PHE A 89 -11.18 -6.88 -13.86
CA PHE A 89 -9.95 -7.26 -13.18
C PHE A 89 -8.78 -7.49 -14.15
N LEU A 90 -9.03 -8.07 -15.33
CA LEU A 90 -8.00 -8.21 -16.36
C LEU A 90 -7.44 -6.85 -16.79
N SER A 91 -8.28 -5.81 -16.87
CA SER A 91 -7.80 -4.46 -17.14
C SER A 91 -6.87 -3.93 -16.05
N VAL A 92 -7.11 -4.28 -14.78
CA VAL A 92 -6.24 -3.88 -13.65
C VAL A 92 -4.86 -4.52 -13.80
N ILE A 93 -4.79 -5.84 -14.01
CA ILE A 93 -3.51 -6.54 -14.07
C ILE A 93 -2.70 -6.15 -15.31
N GLN A 94 -3.35 -5.95 -16.46
CA GLN A 94 -2.71 -5.50 -17.70
C GLN A 94 -2.14 -4.09 -17.56
N ASN A 95 -2.90 -3.17 -16.94
CA ASN A 95 -2.43 -1.81 -16.69
C ASN A 95 -1.26 -1.80 -15.70
N ALA A 96 -1.29 -2.65 -14.67
CA ALA A 96 -0.19 -2.78 -13.72
C ALA A 96 1.09 -3.31 -14.40
N GLU A 97 0.98 -4.35 -15.22
CA GLU A 97 2.10 -4.87 -16.02
C GLU A 97 2.67 -3.81 -16.96
N ALA A 98 1.81 -3.17 -17.76
CA ALA A 98 2.23 -2.16 -18.73
C ALA A 98 2.92 -0.97 -18.06
N SER A 99 2.42 -0.54 -16.91
CA SER A 99 3.03 0.53 -16.11
C SER A 99 4.42 0.13 -15.61
N LEU A 100 4.59 -1.11 -15.12
CA LEU A 100 5.88 -1.61 -14.66
C LEU A 100 6.89 -1.71 -15.81
N ARG A 101 6.47 -2.24 -16.96
CA ARG A 101 7.30 -2.33 -18.16
C ARG A 101 7.77 -0.97 -18.63
N SER A 102 6.87 0.02 -18.66
CA SER A 102 7.18 1.40 -19.04
C SER A 102 8.16 2.04 -18.06
N LEU A 103 7.93 1.89 -16.75
CA LEU A 103 8.73 2.52 -15.70
C LEU A 103 10.16 1.97 -15.62
N LEU A 104 10.33 0.66 -15.84
CA LEU A 104 11.63 -0.03 -15.71
C LEU A 104 12.26 -0.39 -17.07
N ASN A 105 11.67 0.05 -18.18
CA ASN A 105 12.10 -0.27 -19.55
C ASN A 105 12.30 -1.78 -19.79
N ILE A 106 11.35 -2.61 -19.34
CA ILE A 106 11.44 -4.07 -19.46
C ILE A 106 11.16 -4.49 -20.91
N PRO A 107 12.08 -5.22 -21.57
CA PRO A 107 11.91 -5.66 -22.95
C PRO A 107 10.92 -6.84 -23.09
N ASP A 108 10.49 -7.11 -24.32
CA ASP A 108 9.43 -8.08 -24.64
C ASP A 108 9.86 -9.55 -24.47
N ASP A 109 11.16 -9.82 -24.42
CA ASP A 109 11.73 -11.15 -24.17
C ASP A 109 11.76 -11.54 -22.69
N TYR A 110 11.30 -10.67 -21.80
CA TYR A 110 11.09 -10.95 -20.37
C TYR A 110 9.61 -11.05 -20.03
N VAL A 111 9.27 -11.88 -19.04
CA VAL A 111 7.91 -12.06 -18.54
C VAL A 111 7.78 -11.45 -17.15
N VAL A 112 6.71 -10.66 -16.92
CA VAL A 112 6.36 -10.09 -15.62
C VAL A 112 5.37 -11.01 -14.92
N LEU A 113 5.67 -11.41 -13.68
CA LEU A 113 4.83 -12.32 -12.90
C LEU A 113 4.40 -11.67 -11.58
N PHE A 114 3.11 -11.78 -11.25
CA PHE A 114 2.54 -11.37 -9.96
C PHE A 114 2.27 -12.61 -9.10
N LEU A 115 3.18 -12.92 -8.18
CA LEU A 115 3.15 -14.14 -7.39
C LEU A 115 2.94 -13.87 -5.90
N GLN A 116 2.32 -14.83 -5.20
CA GLN A 116 2.17 -14.82 -3.74
C GLN A 116 3.44 -15.41 -3.07
N GLY A 117 3.50 -15.31 -1.74
CA GLY A 117 4.62 -15.85 -0.92
C GLY A 117 5.74 -14.84 -0.63
N GLY A 118 5.74 -13.69 -1.32
CA GLY A 118 6.73 -12.63 -1.09
C GLY A 118 8.16 -13.01 -1.50
N ALA A 119 9.11 -12.15 -1.18
CA ALA A 119 10.52 -12.32 -1.59
C ALA A 119 11.15 -13.61 -1.02
N THR A 120 10.80 -13.99 0.22
CA THR A 120 11.34 -15.18 0.88
C THR A 120 11.02 -16.47 0.13
N THR A 121 9.81 -16.62 -0.43
CA THR A 121 9.48 -17.78 -1.26
C THR A 121 10.36 -17.87 -2.51
N GLN A 122 10.77 -16.73 -3.07
CA GLN A 122 11.62 -16.70 -4.26
C GLN A 122 13.03 -17.26 -4.00
N PHE A 123 13.50 -17.30 -2.76
CA PHE A 123 14.78 -17.97 -2.41
C PHE A 123 14.78 -19.46 -2.77
N SER A 124 13.62 -20.12 -2.72
CA SER A 124 13.46 -21.49 -3.18
C SER A 124 12.98 -21.57 -4.63
N SER A 125 12.10 -20.65 -5.08
CA SER A 125 11.58 -20.69 -6.44
C SER A 125 12.65 -20.47 -7.50
N ALA A 126 13.64 -19.58 -7.27
CA ALA A 126 14.71 -19.33 -8.22
C ALA A 126 15.55 -20.60 -8.53
N PRO A 127 16.16 -21.30 -7.55
CA PRO A 127 16.93 -22.51 -7.84
C PRO A 127 16.08 -23.65 -8.40
N LEU A 128 14.83 -23.82 -7.93
CA LEU A 128 13.95 -24.90 -8.44
C LEU A 128 13.58 -24.75 -9.92
N ASN A 129 13.57 -23.52 -10.45
CA ASN A 129 13.23 -23.27 -11.86
C ASN A 129 14.47 -23.11 -12.76
N LEU A 130 15.59 -22.63 -12.21
CA LEU A 130 16.77 -22.26 -13.01
C LEU A 130 17.93 -23.27 -12.92
N CYS A 131 18.02 -24.07 -11.86
CA CYS A 131 19.10 -25.04 -11.67
C CYS A 131 18.68 -26.45 -12.10
N LYS A 132 19.64 -27.22 -12.60
CA LYS A 132 19.50 -28.66 -12.85
C LYS A 132 20.05 -29.46 -11.68
N ALA A 133 19.74 -30.76 -11.65
CA ALA A 133 20.33 -31.67 -10.68
C ALA A 133 21.86 -31.69 -10.81
N GLY A 134 22.54 -31.38 -9.71
CA GLY A 134 24.01 -31.30 -9.66
C GLY A 134 24.59 -29.91 -9.87
N ASP A 135 23.77 -28.91 -10.23
CA ASP A 135 24.24 -27.52 -10.31
C ASP A 135 24.54 -26.98 -8.91
N ALA A 136 25.58 -26.14 -8.82
CA ALA A 136 25.96 -25.41 -7.61
C ALA A 136 25.78 -23.90 -7.87
N PRO A 137 24.63 -23.31 -7.49
CA PRO A 137 24.39 -21.87 -7.67
C PRO A 137 25.35 -21.03 -6.82
N ASP A 138 25.90 -19.97 -7.42
CA ASP A 138 26.74 -18.99 -6.74
C ASP A 138 25.89 -17.99 -5.95
N TYR A 139 26.20 -17.81 -4.66
CA TYR A 139 25.57 -16.80 -3.80
C TYR A 139 26.63 -15.81 -3.30
N ILE A 140 26.31 -14.51 -3.35
CA ILE A 140 27.14 -13.46 -2.78
C ILE A 140 26.53 -13.05 -1.44
N ASP A 141 27.19 -13.44 -0.34
CA ASP A 141 26.86 -12.92 1.00
C ASP A 141 27.70 -11.68 1.30
N LEU A 142 27.04 -10.52 1.34
CA LEU A 142 27.69 -9.24 1.61
C LEU A 142 27.91 -8.99 3.11
N LEU A 143 27.36 -9.83 4.00
CA LEU A 143 27.38 -9.63 5.44
C LEU A 143 28.58 -10.29 6.15
N MET A 144 29.41 -11.06 5.44
CA MET A 144 30.51 -11.85 6.01
C MET A 144 31.91 -11.36 5.60
N ARG A 145 32.15 -10.05 5.43
CA ARG A 145 33.49 -9.52 5.09
C ARG A 145 34.50 -9.45 6.25
N ASN A 146 34.27 -10.12 7.38
CA ASN A 146 35.22 -10.03 8.51
C ASN A 146 35.36 -11.27 9.41
N LEU A 147 35.14 -12.49 8.89
CA LEU A 147 35.34 -13.72 9.67
C LEU A 147 35.90 -14.89 8.84
N GLN A 148 36.97 -14.68 8.07
CA GLN A 148 37.84 -15.80 7.61
C GLN A 148 39.30 -15.37 7.55
N MET A 149 39.96 -15.38 8.71
CA MET A 149 41.41 -15.60 8.86
C MET A 149 41.60 -16.60 10.00
N LEU A 150 41.25 -17.87 9.77
CA LEU A 150 41.74 -18.98 10.58
C LEU A 150 42.06 -20.12 9.60
N PRO A 151 43.34 -20.50 9.44
CA PRO A 151 43.71 -21.66 8.64
C PRO A 151 43.29 -22.95 9.37
N LEU A 152 43.01 -23.97 8.56
CA LEU A 152 42.79 -25.36 8.98
C LEU A 152 44.02 -25.95 9.66
#